data_AF-A0A6C0E6S2-F1
#
_entry.id   AF-A0A6C0E6S2-F1
#
_cell.length_a   1.000
_cell.length_b   1.000
_cell.length_c   1.000
_cell.angle_alpha   90.00
_cell.angle_beta   90.00
_cell.angle_gamma   90.00
#
_symmetry.space_group_name_H-M   'P 1'
#
loop_
_entity.id
_entity.type
_entity.pdbx_description
1 polymer ?
#
loop_
_entity_poly.entity_id
_entity_poly.type
_entity_poly.pdbx_seq_one_letter_code
_entity_poly.pdbx_strand_id
1 'polypeptide(L)'
;MICIRTKYGLEFKILRSGLNYFSDYKKKYKNQACIIQNPHSIFNVNNVSDYTSYLYYSLDINCIYFRVAILLNNIACKIECGPYNYSEIPINKIILSDEYYLFDPKTIIKFNLVISDEYITSACAVGCVGILEWLKKSGLLSKCPDDAVDSASLYGHINVLEWWKNSGLPLKYSSDAMDNASCDGYVNVLEWWKNSGLPLKYSYNALAFASQHHQIDVLEWWKNSGLPLKYDEYVFEDVSECLIMASSTYSYIDVLEWWKNSGLELKYINVIQYNTPMNVIEWWKNSGLPLK
;
A
#
# COMPACT_ATOMS: atom_id res chain seq x y z
N MET A 1 6.88 -11.34 -19.65
CA MET A 1 6.96 -11.02 -18.22
C MET A 1 5.57 -10.57 -17.83
N ILE A 2 5.01 -11.11 -16.76
CA ILE A 2 3.67 -10.69 -16.28
C ILE A 2 3.90 -9.79 -15.07
N CYS A 3 3.32 -8.58 -15.08
CA CYS A 3 3.33 -7.69 -13.91
C CYS A 3 2.04 -7.89 -13.12
N ILE A 4 2.17 -8.08 -11.81
CA ILE A 4 1.05 -8.10 -10.87
C ILE A 4 1.19 -6.91 -9.95
N ARG A 5 0.14 -6.11 -9.82
CA ARG A 5 0.09 -4.96 -8.90
C ARG A 5 -0.63 -5.36 -7.62
N THR A 6 -0.03 -5.08 -6.48
CA THR A 6 -0.63 -5.30 -5.15
C THR A 6 -1.51 -4.13 -4.73
N LYS A 7 -2.26 -4.31 -3.65
CA LYS A 7 -3.02 -3.23 -2.98
C LYS A 7 -2.19 -2.05 -2.52
N TYR A 8 -0.90 -2.30 -2.32
CA TYR A 8 0.06 -1.31 -1.85
C TYR A 8 0.70 -0.54 -3.00
N GLY A 9 0.14 -0.63 -4.22
CA GLY A 9 0.65 0.04 -5.41
C GLY A 9 1.88 -0.61 -6.04
N LEU A 10 2.45 -1.64 -5.41
CA LEU A 10 3.71 -2.29 -5.80
C LEU A 10 3.50 -3.32 -6.92
N GLU A 11 4.35 -3.25 -7.95
CA GLU A 11 4.35 -4.17 -9.10
C GLU A 11 5.44 -5.24 -8.96
N PHE A 12 5.12 -6.50 -9.23
CA PHE A 12 6.12 -7.58 -9.30
C PHE A 12 6.02 -8.39 -10.59
N LYS A 13 7.19 -8.91 -11.01
CA LYS A 13 7.42 -9.47 -12.35
C LYS A 13 7.60 -10.98 -12.31
N ILE A 14 6.78 -11.71 -13.07
CA ILE A 14 6.98 -13.15 -13.35
C ILE A 14 7.83 -13.30 -14.62
N LEU A 15 9.02 -13.92 -14.49
CA LEU A 15 9.92 -14.18 -15.62
C LEU A 15 9.34 -15.19 -16.60
N ARG A 16 9.78 -15.08 -17.88
CA ARG A 16 9.39 -16.02 -18.95
C ARG A 16 9.74 -17.48 -18.64
N SER A 17 10.78 -17.74 -17.85
CA SER A 17 11.15 -19.11 -17.41
C SER A 17 10.15 -19.68 -16.40
N GLY A 18 9.59 -18.86 -15.52
CA GLY A 18 8.43 -19.21 -14.68
C GLY A 18 7.17 -19.50 -15.48
N LEU A 19 7.07 -18.91 -16.68
CA LEU A 19 6.02 -19.22 -17.64
C LEU A 19 6.20 -20.58 -18.33
N ASN A 20 7.33 -21.28 -18.16
CA ASN A 20 7.47 -22.64 -18.68
C ASN A 20 6.55 -23.62 -17.94
N TYR A 21 6.06 -23.30 -16.74
CA TYR A 21 4.94 -24.03 -16.14
C TYR A 21 3.63 -23.84 -16.94
N PHE A 22 3.43 -22.68 -17.57
CA PHE A 22 2.39 -22.52 -18.59
C PHE A 22 2.69 -23.29 -19.87
N SER A 23 3.88 -23.86 -20.06
CA SER A 23 4.17 -24.72 -21.22
C SER A 23 3.54 -26.10 -21.10
N ASP A 24 3.44 -26.68 -19.89
CA ASP A 24 2.71 -27.94 -19.68
C ASP A 24 1.21 -27.75 -19.82
N TYR A 25 0.69 -26.61 -19.34
CA TYR A 25 -0.69 -26.20 -19.58
C TYR A 25 -0.95 -25.87 -21.07
N LYS A 26 -0.06 -25.12 -21.76
CA LYS A 26 -0.16 -24.88 -23.21
C LYS A 26 -0.06 -26.16 -24.04
N LYS A 27 0.78 -27.11 -23.63
CA LYS A 27 0.90 -28.45 -24.25
C LYS A 27 -0.39 -29.24 -24.05
N LYS A 28 -0.95 -29.23 -22.83
CA LYS A 28 -2.20 -29.94 -22.50
C LYS A 28 -3.42 -29.34 -23.20
N TYR A 29 -3.46 -28.01 -23.37
CA TYR A 29 -4.65 -27.29 -23.84
C TYR A 29 -4.47 -26.55 -25.19
N LYS A 30 -3.51 -26.96 -26.03
CA LYS A 30 -3.34 -26.60 -27.46
C LYS A 30 -3.83 -25.17 -27.85
N ASN A 31 -2.96 -24.17 -27.70
CA ASN A 31 -3.17 -22.78 -28.18
C ASN A 31 -4.25 -21.95 -27.48
N GLN A 32 -4.70 -22.33 -26.29
CA GLN A 32 -5.65 -21.53 -25.50
C GLN A 32 -4.98 -20.39 -24.72
N ALA A 33 -5.74 -19.31 -24.48
CA ALA A 33 -5.28 -18.15 -23.73
C ALA A 33 -5.19 -18.48 -22.23
N CYS A 34 -4.12 -18.00 -21.60
CA CYS A 34 -3.85 -18.20 -20.18
C CYS A 34 -3.66 -16.84 -19.50
N ILE A 35 -4.37 -16.60 -18.41
CA ILE A 35 -4.30 -15.36 -17.64
C ILE A 35 -4.03 -15.61 -16.17
N ILE A 36 -3.43 -14.61 -15.53
CA ILE A 36 -3.31 -14.54 -14.07
C ILE A 36 -4.42 -13.60 -13.58
N GLN A 37 -5.13 -14.03 -12.55
CA GLN A 37 -6.29 -13.32 -12.01
C GLN A 37 -6.28 -13.31 -10.48
N ASN A 38 -7.02 -12.36 -9.91
CA ASN A 38 -7.35 -12.33 -8.50
C ASN A 38 -8.43 -13.38 -8.26
N PRO A 39 -8.21 -14.40 -7.41
CA PRO A 39 -9.24 -15.40 -7.14
C PRO A 39 -10.49 -14.83 -6.46
N HIS A 40 -10.41 -13.63 -5.87
CA HIS A 40 -11.50 -13.00 -5.13
C HIS A 40 -12.18 -11.84 -5.87
N SER A 41 -11.76 -11.54 -7.11
CA SER A 41 -12.44 -10.57 -7.97
C SER A 41 -13.43 -11.27 -8.90
N ILE A 42 -14.50 -10.57 -9.28
CA ILE A 42 -15.39 -11.03 -10.35
C ILE A 42 -14.57 -11.12 -11.64
N PHE A 43 -14.63 -12.28 -12.31
CA PHE A 43 -13.91 -12.52 -13.55
C PHE A 43 -14.49 -11.64 -14.66
N ASN A 44 -13.82 -10.53 -14.98
CA ASN A 44 -14.29 -9.57 -15.96
C ASN A 44 -13.32 -9.48 -17.15
N VAL A 45 -13.66 -10.16 -18.26
CA VAL A 45 -12.81 -10.25 -19.47
C VAL A 45 -13.19 -9.14 -20.46
N ASN A 46 -13.05 -7.87 -20.07
CA ASN A 46 -13.49 -6.75 -20.91
C ASN A 46 -12.44 -6.22 -21.90
N ASN A 47 -11.17 -6.63 -21.80
CA ASN A 47 -10.09 -6.13 -22.66
C ASN A 47 -9.06 -7.23 -23.00
N VAL A 48 -9.41 -8.13 -23.91
CA VAL A 48 -8.40 -8.97 -24.57
C VAL A 48 -8.02 -8.25 -25.87
N SER A 49 -6.91 -7.52 -25.89
CA SER A 49 -6.34 -7.02 -27.14
C SER A 49 -5.40 -8.06 -27.76
N ASP A 50 -5.39 -8.07 -29.09
CA ASP A 50 -4.78 -9.03 -30.01
C ASP A 50 -3.38 -9.59 -29.71
N TYR A 51 -3.22 -10.84 -30.18
CA TYR A 51 -2.00 -11.61 -30.46
C TYR A 51 -0.71 -11.31 -29.67
N THR A 52 -0.29 -12.37 -28.96
CA THR A 52 1.04 -12.57 -28.39
C THR A 52 1.47 -11.57 -27.31
N SER A 53 1.44 -12.06 -26.07
CA SER A 53 1.92 -11.41 -24.84
C SER A 53 1.05 -10.24 -24.37
N TYR A 54 0.92 -10.14 -23.05
CA TYR A 54 0.28 -9.04 -22.32
C TYR A 54 -1.26 -9.13 -22.20
N LEU A 55 -1.71 -10.11 -21.43
CA LEU A 55 -3.01 -10.00 -20.77
C LEU A 55 -2.81 -9.23 -19.47
N TYR A 56 -2.94 -7.90 -19.58
CA TYR A 56 -3.14 -7.01 -18.44
C TYR A 56 -4.57 -7.20 -17.95
N TYR A 57 -4.72 -7.74 -16.75
CA TYR A 57 -5.87 -7.40 -15.93
C TYR A 57 -5.36 -6.61 -14.73
N SER A 58 -5.99 -5.45 -14.55
CA SER A 58 -6.06 -4.73 -13.29
C SER A 58 -6.54 -5.71 -12.23
N LEU A 59 -5.60 -6.41 -11.60
CA LEU A 59 -5.85 -7.14 -10.38
C LEU A 59 -6.32 -6.09 -9.39
N ASP A 60 -7.50 -6.31 -8.81
CA ASP A 60 -8.01 -5.50 -7.71
C ASP A 60 -6.91 -5.23 -6.69
N ILE A 61 -7.07 -4.10 -6.03
CA ILE A 61 -6.25 -3.49 -5.00
C ILE A 61 -6.22 -4.38 -3.74
N ASN A 62 -6.05 -5.71 -3.85
CA ASN A 62 -6.05 -6.71 -2.76
C ASN A 62 -5.36 -8.06 -3.12
N CYS A 63 -4.44 -8.11 -4.10
CA CYS A 63 -3.88 -9.38 -4.58
C CYS A 63 -2.63 -9.89 -3.84
N ILE A 64 -2.80 -10.55 -2.68
CA ILE A 64 -1.76 -11.43 -2.09
C ILE A 64 -1.92 -12.90 -2.53
N TYR A 65 -3.03 -13.21 -3.19
CA TYR A 65 -3.30 -14.48 -3.85
C TYR A 65 -3.47 -14.25 -5.35
N PHE A 66 -3.06 -15.24 -6.14
CA PHE A 66 -3.38 -15.30 -7.56
C PHE A 66 -3.78 -16.71 -7.97
N ARG A 67 -4.53 -16.85 -9.04
CA ARG A 67 -4.73 -18.14 -9.71
C ARG A 67 -4.54 -18.01 -11.21
N VAL A 68 -4.35 -19.15 -11.85
CA VAL A 68 -4.29 -19.27 -13.30
C VAL A 68 -5.69 -19.57 -13.83
N ALA A 69 -6.13 -18.78 -14.81
CA ALA A 69 -7.32 -19.07 -15.62
C ALA A 69 -6.92 -19.45 -17.04
N ILE A 70 -7.60 -20.46 -17.59
CA ILE A 70 -7.45 -20.88 -18.98
C ILE A 70 -8.78 -20.67 -19.67
N LEU A 71 -8.74 -19.91 -20.76
CA LEU A 71 -9.90 -19.61 -21.58
C LEU A 71 -9.96 -20.61 -22.73
N LEU A 72 -10.92 -21.54 -22.66
CA LEU A 72 -11.18 -22.51 -23.71
C LEU A 72 -12.10 -21.87 -24.77
N ASN A 73 -11.52 -21.37 -25.85
CA ASN A 73 -12.28 -20.97 -27.03
C ASN A 73 -12.23 -22.07 -28.09
N ASN A 74 -13.40 -22.49 -28.58
CA ASN A 74 -13.51 -23.39 -29.74
C ASN A 74 -13.29 -22.64 -31.08
N ILE A 75 -13.08 -21.33 -31.02
CA ILE A 75 -12.92 -20.48 -32.20
C ILE A 75 -11.54 -19.83 -32.09
N ALA A 76 -10.73 -19.99 -33.13
CA ALA A 76 -9.48 -19.25 -33.28
C ALA A 76 -9.80 -17.75 -33.25
N CYS A 77 -9.56 -17.10 -32.12
CA CYS A 77 -9.76 -15.66 -31.98
C CYS A 77 -8.72 -14.95 -32.86
N LYS A 78 -9.15 -14.57 -34.06
CA LYS A 78 -8.67 -13.32 -34.68
C LYS A 78 -9.43 -12.21 -33.99
N ILE A 79 -8.76 -11.45 -33.13
CA ILE A 79 -9.32 -10.18 -32.72
C ILE A 79 -8.92 -9.21 -33.85
N GLU A 80 -9.85 -8.35 -34.26
CA GLU A 80 -9.58 -7.24 -35.16
C GLU A 80 -10.08 -6.01 -34.42
N CYS A 81 -9.22 -5.41 -33.59
CA CYS A 81 -9.58 -4.21 -32.86
C CYS A 81 -9.38 -2.95 -33.72
N GLY A 82 -10.49 -2.43 -34.26
CA GLY A 82 -10.64 -0.99 -34.53
C GLY A 82 -11.01 -0.23 -33.25
N PRO A 83 -10.80 1.11 -33.20
CA PRO A 83 -10.73 1.89 -31.95
C PRO A 83 -12.03 2.00 -31.13
N TYR A 84 -13.16 1.39 -31.56
CA TYR A 84 -14.46 1.59 -30.90
C TYR A 84 -15.37 0.35 -30.84
N ASN A 85 -14.88 -0.86 -31.12
CA ASN A 85 -15.71 -2.07 -31.04
C ASN A 85 -15.20 -3.03 -29.95
N TYR A 86 -15.83 -2.96 -28.79
CA TYR A 86 -15.73 -4.02 -27.78
C TYR A 86 -16.55 -5.21 -28.28
N SER A 87 -15.88 -6.23 -28.81
CA SER A 87 -16.53 -7.51 -29.08
C SER A 87 -16.47 -8.36 -27.82
N GLU A 88 -17.63 -8.66 -27.24
CA GLU A 88 -17.74 -9.67 -26.20
C GLU A 88 -17.29 -11.00 -26.79
N ILE A 89 -16.14 -11.51 -26.34
CA ILE A 89 -15.66 -12.83 -26.76
C ILE A 89 -16.47 -13.86 -25.97
N PRO A 90 -17.32 -14.69 -26.61
CA PRO A 90 -18.05 -15.73 -25.89
C PRO A 90 -17.04 -16.79 -25.40
N ILE A 91 -16.70 -16.73 -24.13
CA ILE A 91 -15.85 -17.72 -23.47
C ILE A 91 -16.72 -18.92 -23.14
N ASN A 92 -16.57 -20.00 -23.91
CA ASN A 92 -17.42 -21.19 -23.76
C ASN A 92 -17.13 -21.96 -22.45
N LYS A 93 -15.87 -21.92 -21.98
CA LYS A 93 -15.48 -22.58 -20.73
C LYS A 93 -14.20 -21.97 -20.15
N ILE A 94 -14.15 -21.84 -18.84
CA ILE A 94 -12.96 -21.40 -18.09
C ILE A 94 -12.49 -22.56 -17.22
N ILE A 95 -11.19 -22.89 -17.27
CA ILE A 95 -10.56 -23.78 -16.28
C ILE A 95 -9.78 -22.92 -15.30
N LEU A 96 -10.05 -23.11 -14.02
CA LEU A 96 -9.38 -22.42 -12.93
C LEU A 96 -8.39 -23.38 -12.26
N SER A 97 -7.20 -22.88 -11.96
CA SER A 97 -6.28 -23.56 -11.05
C SER A 97 -6.65 -23.31 -9.59
N ASP A 98 -5.95 -24.03 -8.72
CA ASP A 98 -5.83 -23.68 -7.31
C ASP A 98 -5.35 -22.22 -7.12
N GLU A 99 -5.60 -21.70 -5.93
CA GLU A 99 -5.12 -20.38 -5.50
C GLU A 99 -3.69 -20.51 -4.98
N TYR A 100 -2.85 -19.54 -5.33
CA TYR A 100 -1.46 -19.50 -4.94
C TYR A 100 -1.21 -18.25 -4.12
N TYR A 101 -0.76 -18.46 -2.89
CA TYR A 101 -0.32 -17.39 -2.02
C TYR A 101 1.06 -16.90 -2.46
N LEU A 102 1.19 -15.59 -2.68
CA LEU A 102 2.41 -14.98 -3.22
C LEU A 102 3.63 -15.16 -2.33
N PHE A 103 3.42 -15.17 -1.01
CA PHE A 103 4.47 -15.28 0.01
C PHE A 103 4.65 -16.71 0.53
N ASP A 104 4.17 -17.72 -0.22
CA ASP A 104 4.51 -19.13 0.01
C ASP A 104 5.79 -19.49 -0.78
N PRO A 105 6.85 -19.98 -0.12
CA PRO A 105 8.04 -20.54 -0.78
C PRO A 105 7.72 -21.54 -1.90
N LYS A 106 6.68 -22.37 -1.74
CA LYS A 106 6.28 -23.33 -2.76
C LYS A 106 5.77 -22.64 -4.02
N THR A 107 5.05 -21.53 -3.87
CA THR A 107 4.61 -20.69 -4.99
C THR A 107 5.81 -20.07 -5.70
N ILE A 108 6.77 -19.52 -4.95
CA ILE A 108 7.99 -18.93 -5.52
C ILE A 108 8.75 -19.92 -6.38
N ILE A 109 8.98 -21.13 -5.86
CA ILE A 109 9.69 -22.20 -6.57
C ILE A 109 8.86 -22.66 -7.78
N LYS A 110 7.56 -22.91 -7.60
CA LYS A 110 6.66 -23.43 -8.64
C LYS A 110 6.60 -22.50 -9.85
N PHE A 111 6.57 -21.19 -9.62
CA PHE A 111 6.44 -20.18 -10.66
C PHE A 111 7.74 -19.45 -10.98
N ASN A 112 8.87 -19.87 -10.39
CA ASN A 112 10.17 -19.22 -10.51
C ASN A 112 10.06 -17.69 -10.40
N LEU A 113 9.44 -17.21 -9.32
CA LEU A 113 9.18 -15.80 -9.10
C LEU A 113 10.49 -15.02 -8.91
N VAL A 114 10.54 -13.80 -9.45
CA VAL A 114 11.66 -12.88 -9.19
C VAL A 114 11.49 -12.29 -7.82
N ILE A 115 12.51 -12.44 -6.99
CA ILE A 115 12.60 -11.74 -5.72
C ILE A 115 13.29 -10.40 -5.99
N SER A 116 12.49 -9.36 -6.17
CA SER A 116 12.96 -7.99 -6.30
C SER A 116 12.82 -7.23 -4.99
N ASP A 117 13.39 -6.03 -4.92
CA ASP A 117 13.21 -5.12 -3.78
C ASP A 117 11.72 -4.85 -3.54
N GLU A 118 10.91 -4.70 -4.60
CA GLU A 118 9.46 -4.52 -4.50
C GLU A 118 8.72 -5.75 -3.93
N TYR A 119 9.19 -6.97 -4.23
CA TYR A 119 8.63 -8.19 -3.63
C TYR A 119 8.87 -8.19 -2.11
N ILE A 120 10.08 -7.84 -1.69
CA ILE A 120 10.47 -7.79 -0.29
C ILE A 120 9.71 -6.67 0.44
N THR A 121 9.61 -5.48 -0.17
CA THR A 121 8.78 -4.37 0.35
C THR A 121 7.31 -4.79 0.50
N SER A 122 6.77 -5.51 -0.48
CA SER A 122 5.40 -6.06 -0.40
C SER A 122 5.25 -7.07 0.74
N ALA A 123 6.23 -7.95 0.96
CA ALA A 123 6.20 -8.87 2.09
C ALA A 123 6.21 -8.13 3.44
N CYS A 124 6.94 -7.01 3.52
CA CYS A 124 6.97 -6.16 4.70
C CYS A 124 5.64 -5.43 4.92
N ALA A 125 5.02 -4.91 3.86
CA ALA A 125 3.72 -4.26 3.88
C ALA A 125 2.54 -5.19 4.25
N VAL A 126 2.72 -6.51 4.11
CA VAL A 126 1.73 -7.53 4.51
C VAL A 126 2.01 -8.10 5.90
N GLY A 127 3.21 -7.88 6.46
CA GLY A 127 3.58 -8.44 7.76
C GLY A 127 4.14 -9.87 7.68
N CYS A 128 4.63 -10.30 6.51
CA CYS A 128 5.01 -11.69 6.25
C CYS A 128 6.44 -12.04 6.72
N VAL A 129 6.66 -12.14 8.03
CA VAL A 129 7.97 -12.53 8.58
C VAL A 129 8.43 -13.91 8.09
N GLY A 130 7.51 -14.86 7.90
CA GLY A 130 7.85 -16.21 7.46
C GLY A 130 8.56 -16.26 6.10
N ILE A 131 8.16 -15.41 5.15
CA ILE A 131 8.84 -15.36 3.85
C ILE A 131 10.18 -14.63 3.93
N LEU A 132 10.29 -13.57 4.73
CA LEU A 132 11.56 -12.87 4.95
C LEU A 132 12.62 -13.81 5.53
N GLU A 133 12.21 -14.62 6.51
CA GLU A 133 13.06 -15.66 7.11
C GLU A 133 13.48 -16.73 6.09
N TRP A 134 12.56 -17.17 5.22
CA TRP A 134 12.87 -18.11 4.16
C TRP A 134 13.86 -17.52 3.14
N LEU A 135 13.62 -16.29 2.67
CA LEU A 135 14.51 -15.60 1.73
C LEU A 135 15.92 -15.43 2.28
N LYS A 136 16.03 -15.08 3.58
CA LYS A 136 17.32 -14.99 4.28
C LYS A 136 18.02 -16.35 4.30
N LYS A 137 17.33 -17.43 4.72
CA LYS A 137 17.89 -18.79 4.75
C LYS A 137 18.29 -19.32 3.38
N SER A 138 17.58 -18.93 2.33
CA SER A 138 17.86 -19.29 0.94
C SER A 138 18.98 -18.46 0.30
N GLY A 139 19.53 -17.46 0.99
CA GLY A 139 20.55 -16.56 0.43
C GLY A 139 20.01 -15.60 -0.64
N LEU A 140 18.69 -15.45 -0.73
CA LEU A 140 18.00 -14.55 -1.68
C LEU A 140 17.80 -13.14 -1.10
N LEU A 141 18.16 -12.93 0.16
CA LEU A 141 18.04 -11.64 0.85
C LEU A 141 19.40 -11.24 1.43
N SER A 142 20.00 -10.18 0.88
CA SER A 142 21.33 -9.69 1.26
C SER A 142 21.32 -8.31 1.91
N LYS A 143 20.27 -7.51 1.69
CA LYS A 143 20.10 -6.16 2.26
C LYS A 143 18.63 -5.84 2.46
N CYS A 144 18.36 -4.85 3.31
CA CYS A 144 17.04 -4.23 3.41
C CYS A 144 16.80 -3.31 2.20
N PRO A 145 15.70 -3.47 1.45
CA PRO A 145 15.24 -2.46 0.50
C PRO A 145 14.95 -1.13 1.19
N ASP A 146 15.01 -0.04 0.41
CA ASP A 146 14.88 1.33 0.90
C ASP A 146 13.56 1.56 1.66
N ASP A 147 12.44 1.08 1.09
CA ASP A 147 11.09 1.36 1.61
C ASP A 147 10.52 0.21 2.46
N ALA A 148 11.29 -0.86 2.72
CA ALA A 148 10.76 -2.07 3.35
C ALA A 148 10.34 -1.84 4.80
N VAL A 149 11.18 -1.15 5.58
CA VAL A 149 10.92 -0.82 7.00
C VAL A 149 9.90 0.31 7.11
N ASP A 150 9.96 1.27 6.20
CA ASP A 150 9.00 2.38 6.11
C ASP A 150 7.60 1.82 5.80
N SER A 151 7.49 0.87 4.87
CA SER A 151 6.24 0.15 4.56
C SER A 151 5.74 -0.67 5.74
N ALA A 152 6.62 -1.39 6.45
CA ALA A 152 6.20 -2.13 7.64
C ALA A 152 5.63 -1.20 8.73
N SER A 153 6.16 0.02 8.85
CA SER A 153 5.65 1.04 9.78
C SER A 153 4.32 1.62 9.32
N LEU A 154 4.21 1.96 8.03
CA LEU A 154 2.98 2.43 7.39
C LEU A 154 1.84 1.41 7.53
N TYR A 155 2.10 0.10 7.57
CA TYR A 155 1.05 -0.91 7.70
C TYR A 155 0.95 -1.54 9.10
N GLY A 156 1.57 -0.95 10.12
CA GLY A 156 1.37 -1.39 11.50
C GLY A 156 2.11 -2.68 11.91
N HIS A 157 3.09 -3.15 11.14
CA HIS A 157 3.68 -4.48 11.27
C HIS A 157 4.93 -4.52 12.17
N ILE A 158 4.73 -4.39 13.49
CA ILE A 158 5.80 -4.45 14.50
C ILE A 158 6.62 -5.75 14.42
N ASN A 159 6.00 -6.88 14.10
CA ASN A 159 6.69 -8.16 13.93
C ASN A 159 7.76 -8.11 12.82
N VAL A 160 7.49 -7.40 11.72
CA VAL A 160 8.45 -7.20 10.63
C VAL A 160 9.54 -6.21 11.05
N LEU A 161 9.20 -5.14 11.76
CA LEU A 161 10.18 -4.20 12.31
C LEU A 161 11.16 -4.91 13.25
N GLU A 162 10.65 -5.73 14.16
CA GLU A 162 11.45 -6.54 15.08
C GLU A 162 12.30 -7.58 14.33
N TRP A 163 11.77 -8.21 13.28
CA TRP A 163 12.54 -9.15 12.47
C TRP A 163 13.70 -8.45 11.76
N TRP A 164 13.45 -7.29 11.13
CA TRP A 164 14.49 -6.53 10.44
C TRP A 164 15.60 -6.08 11.38
N LYS A 165 15.22 -5.54 12.56
CA LYS A 165 16.15 -5.15 13.63
C LYS A 165 17.07 -6.31 14.05
N ASN A 166 16.53 -7.53 14.16
CA ASN A 166 17.28 -8.72 14.58
C ASN A 166 17.85 -9.55 13.42
N SER A 167 17.65 -9.14 12.17
CA SER A 167 18.03 -9.92 11.00
C SER A 167 19.54 -10.04 10.83
N GLY A 168 20.33 -9.12 11.40
CA GLY A 168 21.77 -9.01 11.15
C GLY A 168 22.12 -8.49 9.75
N LEU A 169 21.11 -8.11 8.96
CA LEU A 169 21.29 -7.48 7.65
C LEU A 169 21.37 -5.95 7.81
N PRO A 170 22.04 -5.23 6.88
CA PRO A 170 22.05 -3.78 6.88
C PRO A 170 20.62 -3.22 6.82
N LEU A 171 20.27 -2.42 7.83
CA LEU A 171 18.95 -1.82 8.00
C LEU A 171 18.88 -0.45 7.30
N LYS A 172 17.80 -0.18 6.57
CA LYS A 172 17.54 1.12 5.94
C LYS A 172 16.08 1.54 6.18
N TYR A 173 15.90 2.80 6.51
CA TYR A 173 14.61 3.45 6.79
C TYR A 173 14.79 4.97 6.80
N SER A 174 13.70 5.70 6.55
CA SER A 174 13.67 7.17 6.48
C SER A 174 12.77 7.77 7.58
N SER A 175 12.46 9.06 7.47
CA SER A 175 11.43 9.70 8.32
C SER A 175 10.04 9.15 8.05
N ASP A 176 9.81 8.62 6.85
CA ASP A 176 8.52 8.11 6.40
C ASP A 176 8.02 6.98 7.30
N ALA A 177 8.92 6.23 7.96
CA ALA A 177 8.52 5.21 8.93
C ALA A 177 7.65 5.77 10.07
N MET A 178 8.10 6.84 10.73
CA MET A 178 7.37 7.44 11.85
C MET A 178 6.28 8.42 11.37
N ASP A 179 6.53 9.11 10.25
CA ASP A 179 5.55 10.05 9.67
C ASP A 179 4.30 9.28 9.18
N ASN A 180 4.48 8.17 8.46
CA ASN A 180 3.36 7.34 8.00
C ASN A 180 2.67 6.55 9.12
N ALA A 181 3.43 6.07 10.12
CA ALA A 181 2.81 5.47 11.30
C ALA A 181 1.92 6.47 12.05
N SER A 182 2.28 7.76 12.01
CA SER A 182 1.47 8.84 12.59
C SER A 182 0.21 9.11 11.77
N CYS A 183 0.32 9.05 10.44
CA CYS A 183 -0.80 9.17 9.49
C CYS A 183 -1.89 8.11 9.72
N ASP A 184 -1.48 6.84 9.86
CA ASP A 184 -2.41 5.71 9.96
C ASP A 184 -2.82 5.35 11.40
N GLY A 185 -2.40 6.13 12.40
CA GLY A 185 -2.87 5.98 13.78
C GLY A 185 -2.13 4.92 14.61
N TYR A 186 -0.96 4.45 14.16
CA TYR A 186 -0.25 3.34 14.80
C TYR A 186 0.62 3.78 16.00
N VAL A 187 -0.04 4.14 17.11
CA VAL A 187 0.63 4.46 18.39
C VAL A 187 1.58 3.34 18.85
N ASN A 188 1.20 2.09 18.66
CA ASN A 188 2.02 0.92 18.99
C ASN A 188 3.34 0.85 18.17
N VAL A 189 3.31 1.27 16.90
CA VAL A 189 4.51 1.35 16.05
C VAL A 189 5.41 2.51 16.49
N LEU A 190 4.82 3.66 16.82
CA LEU A 190 5.57 4.80 17.36
C LEU A 190 6.25 4.45 18.69
N GLU A 191 5.55 3.74 19.56
CA GLU A 191 6.11 3.22 20.83
C GLU A 191 7.22 2.20 20.57
N TRP A 192 7.07 1.32 19.57
CA TRP A 192 8.15 0.42 19.17
C TRP A 192 9.38 1.20 18.70
N TRP A 193 9.20 2.21 17.82
CA TRP A 193 10.30 3.04 17.34
C TRP A 193 11.04 3.71 18.50
N LYS A 194 10.29 4.36 19.41
CA LYS A 194 10.84 5.00 20.61
C LYS A 194 11.67 4.05 21.47
N ASN A 195 11.25 2.80 21.62
CA ASN A 195 11.93 1.78 22.43
C ASN A 195 12.93 0.90 21.66
N SER A 196 13.04 1.08 20.35
CA SER A 196 13.82 0.18 19.48
C SER A 196 15.33 0.30 19.70
N GLY A 197 15.82 1.43 20.22
CA GLY A 197 17.23 1.78 20.26
C GLY A 197 17.81 2.20 18.91
N LEU A 198 16.97 2.31 17.87
CA LEU A 198 17.36 2.83 16.56
C LEU A 198 17.30 4.37 16.55
N PRO A 199 18.13 5.05 15.72
CA PRO A 199 17.98 6.48 15.47
C PRO A 199 16.56 6.87 15.07
N LEU A 200 15.93 7.74 15.85
CA LEU A 200 14.58 8.22 15.56
C LEU A 200 14.62 9.25 14.41
N LYS A 201 13.87 8.97 13.33
CA LYS A 201 13.73 9.84 12.17
C LYS A 201 12.25 10.15 11.98
N TYR A 202 11.93 11.43 12.02
CA TYR A 202 10.58 11.96 11.79
C TYR A 202 10.70 13.43 11.41
N SER A 203 9.73 13.93 10.66
CA SER A 203 9.68 15.31 10.17
C SER A 203 8.47 16.07 10.75
N TYR A 204 8.16 17.25 10.21
CA TYR A 204 6.92 17.95 10.55
C TYR A 204 5.67 17.20 10.06
N ASN A 205 5.84 16.30 9.07
CA ASN A 205 4.77 15.46 8.55
C ASN A 205 4.15 14.55 9.61
N ALA A 206 4.88 14.15 10.66
CA ALA A 206 4.31 13.30 11.71
C ALA A 206 3.08 13.92 12.39
N LEU A 207 3.16 15.19 12.80
CA LEU A 207 2.04 15.91 13.42
C LEU A 207 1.04 16.41 12.38
N ALA A 208 1.50 16.83 11.20
CA ALA A 208 0.62 17.26 10.11
C ALA A 208 -0.28 16.12 9.64
N PHE A 209 0.28 14.96 9.28
CA PHE A 209 -0.50 13.80 8.83
C PHE A 209 -1.41 13.24 9.92
N ALA A 210 -0.95 13.16 11.18
CA ALA A 210 -1.82 12.78 12.29
C ALA A 210 -3.04 13.72 12.42
N SER A 211 -2.84 15.03 12.21
CA SER A 211 -3.92 16.01 12.23
C SER A 211 -4.86 15.86 11.03
N GLN A 212 -4.32 15.71 9.81
CA GLN A 212 -5.08 15.52 8.58
C GLN A 212 -5.95 14.25 8.59
N HIS A 213 -5.48 13.19 9.26
CA HIS A 213 -6.13 11.88 9.32
C HIS A 213 -6.90 11.63 10.64
N HIS A 214 -7.12 12.66 11.47
CA HIS A 214 -7.87 12.57 12.74
C HIS A 214 -7.30 11.63 13.80
N GLN A 215 -5.98 11.47 13.83
CA GLN A 215 -5.31 10.55 14.74
C GLN A 215 -5.05 11.22 16.10
N ILE A 216 -6.13 11.50 16.86
CA ILE A 216 -6.04 12.16 18.17
C ILE A 216 -5.14 11.39 19.14
N ASP A 217 -5.22 10.06 19.16
CA ASP A 217 -4.38 9.21 20.02
C ASP A 217 -2.89 9.34 19.67
N VAL A 218 -2.56 9.53 18.39
CA VAL A 218 -1.20 9.78 17.93
C VAL A 218 -0.73 11.18 18.33
N LEU A 219 -1.58 12.20 18.20
CA LEU A 219 -1.26 13.57 18.64
C LEU A 219 -0.98 13.59 20.15
N GLU A 220 -1.81 12.89 20.94
CA GLU A 220 -1.62 12.75 22.38
C GLU A 220 -0.36 11.95 22.70
N TRP A 221 -0.06 10.89 21.94
CA TRP A 221 1.21 10.16 22.08
C TRP A 221 2.40 11.07 21.82
N TRP A 222 2.40 11.84 20.73
CA TRP A 222 3.50 12.76 20.42
C TRP A 222 3.72 13.78 21.54
N LYS A 223 2.65 14.40 22.01
CA LYS A 223 2.69 15.36 23.14
C LYS A 223 3.29 14.75 24.41
N ASN A 224 2.97 13.48 24.71
CA ASN A 224 3.44 12.78 25.91
C ASN A 224 4.74 11.99 25.71
N SER A 225 5.24 11.89 24.47
CA SER A 225 6.37 11.04 24.11
C SER A 225 7.69 11.50 24.72
N GLY A 226 7.82 12.80 25.03
CA GLY A 226 9.08 13.47 25.39
C GLY A 226 9.99 13.75 24.19
N LEU A 227 9.54 13.47 22.96
CA LEU A 227 10.27 13.79 21.74
C LEU A 227 10.05 15.26 21.34
N PRO A 228 11.05 15.92 20.71
CA PRO A 228 10.87 17.24 20.12
C PRO A 228 9.69 17.28 19.14
N LEU A 229 8.68 18.11 19.43
CA LEU A 229 7.55 18.33 18.53
C LEU A 229 7.98 19.19 17.35
N LYS A 230 7.83 18.68 16.13
CA LYS A 230 8.14 19.39 14.89
C LYS A 230 6.83 19.73 14.18
N TYR A 231 6.50 21.01 14.13
CA TYR A 231 5.34 21.52 13.41
C TYR A 231 5.57 22.98 13.07
N ASP A 232 4.97 23.44 11.98
CA ASP A 232 5.07 24.80 11.49
C ASP A 232 3.68 25.41 11.24
N GLU A 233 3.65 26.54 10.55
CA GLU A 233 2.44 27.29 10.25
C GLU A 233 1.49 26.62 9.24
N TYR A 234 1.93 25.56 8.56
CA TYR A 234 1.14 24.83 7.57
C TYR A 234 0.28 23.73 8.19
N VAL A 235 0.50 23.35 9.45
CA VAL A 235 -0.25 22.28 10.12
C VAL A 235 -1.77 22.50 10.08
N PHE A 236 -2.24 23.76 10.12
CA PHE A 236 -3.66 24.08 9.99
C PHE A 236 -4.13 24.28 8.56
N GLU A 237 -3.25 24.69 7.64
CA GLU A 237 -3.57 24.78 6.21
C GLU A 237 -3.82 23.39 5.66
N ASP A 238 -2.94 22.46 5.96
CA ASP A 238 -3.02 21.03 5.64
C ASP A 238 -4.32 20.38 6.16
N VAL A 239 -4.68 20.66 7.41
CA VAL A 239 -5.95 20.20 8.00
C VAL A 239 -7.14 20.80 7.25
N SER A 240 -7.05 22.08 6.84
CA SER A 240 -8.09 22.79 6.08
C SER A 240 -8.25 22.32 4.64
N GLU A 241 -7.19 21.84 3.99
CA GLU A 241 -7.25 21.27 2.65
C GLU A 241 -7.87 19.86 2.67
N CYS A 242 -7.50 19.02 3.64
CA CYS A 242 -8.12 17.70 3.81
C CYS A 242 -9.61 17.78 4.14
N LEU A 243 -10.01 18.82 4.88
CA LEU A 243 -11.39 19.19 5.19
C LEU A 243 -12.28 19.41 3.96
N ILE A 244 -11.71 19.82 2.82
CA ILE A 244 -12.44 20.03 1.56
C ILE A 244 -12.82 18.70 0.90
N MET A 245 -12.07 17.63 1.18
CA MET A 245 -12.23 16.33 0.52
C MET A 245 -13.06 15.31 1.30
N ALA A 246 -13.27 15.52 2.60
CA ALA A 246 -13.92 14.53 3.47
C ALA A 246 -15.39 14.85 3.75
N SER A 247 -16.26 13.85 3.53
CA SER A 247 -17.72 13.93 3.66
C SER A 247 -18.25 13.89 5.12
N SER A 248 -17.36 13.89 6.12
CA SER A 248 -17.70 13.89 7.55
C SER A 248 -16.97 15.01 8.29
N THR A 249 -17.47 16.23 8.17
CA THR A 249 -16.83 17.45 8.71
C THR A 249 -16.76 17.53 10.25
N TYR A 250 -17.43 16.64 10.98
CA TYR A 250 -17.44 16.60 12.45
C TYR A 250 -16.11 16.12 13.05
N SER A 251 -15.40 15.18 12.39
CA SER A 251 -14.16 14.58 12.93
C SER A 251 -12.98 15.56 12.99
N TYR A 252 -13.02 16.64 12.21
CA TYR A 252 -11.95 17.64 12.18
C TYR A 252 -12.06 18.67 13.30
N ILE A 253 -13.26 18.90 13.84
CA ILE A 253 -13.43 19.80 15.00
C ILE A 253 -12.69 19.24 16.21
N ASP A 254 -12.71 17.93 16.40
CA ASP A 254 -11.99 17.27 17.50
C ASP A 254 -10.47 17.52 17.42
N VAL A 255 -9.90 17.53 16.20
CA VAL A 255 -8.48 17.85 15.98
C VAL A 255 -8.19 19.31 16.31
N LEU A 256 -9.04 20.23 15.87
CA LEU A 256 -8.91 21.67 16.17
C LEU A 256 -9.05 21.93 17.67
N GLU A 257 -10.00 21.27 18.34
CA GLU A 257 -10.17 21.31 19.79
C GLU A 257 -8.96 20.74 20.52
N TRP A 258 -8.43 19.60 20.05
CA TRP A 258 -7.21 19.03 20.61
C TRP A 258 -6.06 20.03 20.51
N TRP A 259 -5.81 20.61 19.34
CA TRP A 259 -4.76 21.61 19.16
C TRP A 259 -4.97 22.82 20.08
N LYS A 260 -6.19 23.38 20.14
CA LYS A 260 -6.54 24.50 21.02
C LYS A 260 -6.29 24.19 22.50
N ASN A 261 -6.61 22.97 22.93
CA ASN A 261 -6.51 22.53 24.32
C ASN A 261 -5.14 21.89 24.65
N SER A 262 -4.30 21.67 23.64
CA SER A 262 -3.01 20.97 23.79
C SER A 262 -2.01 21.76 24.63
N GLY A 263 -2.15 23.10 24.67
CA GLY A 263 -1.15 24.02 25.23
C GLY A 263 0.03 24.30 24.30
N LEU A 264 0.01 23.76 23.07
CA LEU A 264 0.99 24.04 22.04
C LEU A 264 0.74 25.41 21.39
N GLU A 265 1.81 26.02 20.87
CA GLU A 265 1.69 27.26 20.11
C GLU A 265 0.91 26.97 18.81
N LEU A 266 -0.17 27.70 18.58
CA LEU A 266 -0.93 27.58 17.33
C LEU A 266 -0.29 28.50 16.28
N LYS A 267 0.36 27.91 15.28
CA LYS A 267 0.95 28.63 14.14
C LYS A 267 0.07 28.43 12.92
N TYR A 268 -0.43 29.52 12.33
CA TYR A 268 -1.29 29.47 11.15
C TYR A 268 -1.20 30.78 10.36
N ILE A 269 -1.25 30.68 9.02
CA ILE A 269 -1.25 31.84 8.12
C ILE A 269 -2.66 32.10 7.57
N ASN A 270 -3.31 31.11 6.94
CA ASN A 270 -4.66 31.25 6.40
C ASN A 270 -5.59 30.16 6.91
N VAL A 271 -6.60 30.54 7.69
CA VAL A 271 -7.53 29.57 8.32
C VAL A 271 -8.87 29.44 7.59
N ILE A 272 -9.21 30.40 6.72
CA ILE A 272 -10.43 30.40 5.92
C ILE A 272 -10.06 30.55 4.44
N GLN A 273 -10.19 29.46 3.69
CA GLN A 273 -10.03 29.39 2.25
C GLN A 273 -11.41 29.33 1.56
N TYR A 274 -11.44 29.53 0.24
CA TYR A 274 -12.68 29.58 -0.57
C TYR A 274 -13.60 28.36 -0.39
N ASN A 275 -13.06 27.20 -0.02
CA ASN A 275 -13.80 25.95 0.18
C ASN A 275 -13.86 25.48 1.64
N THR A 276 -13.48 26.30 2.63
CA THR A 276 -13.51 25.88 4.04
C THR A 276 -14.94 25.54 4.48
N PRO A 277 -15.18 24.35 5.08
CA PRO A 277 -16.50 23.96 5.56
C PRO A 277 -17.10 24.93 6.59
N MET A 278 -18.42 25.17 6.52
CA MET A 278 -19.10 26.17 7.35
C MET A 278 -18.94 25.93 8.85
N ASN A 279 -18.95 24.67 9.29
CA ASN A 279 -18.75 24.31 10.70
C ASN A 279 -17.34 24.65 11.21
N VAL A 280 -16.33 24.57 10.34
CA VAL A 280 -14.95 24.99 10.67
C VAL A 280 -14.85 26.51 10.76
N ILE A 281 -15.52 27.24 9.86
CA ILE A 281 -15.63 28.70 9.95
C ILE A 281 -16.32 29.12 11.25
N GLU A 282 -17.42 28.47 11.62
CA GLU A 282 -18.12 28.72 12.88
C GLU A 282 -17.24 28.40 14.09
N TRP A 283 -16.52 27.30 14.06
CA TRP A 283 -15.56 26.95 15.11
C TRP A 283 -14.49 28.05 15.27
N TRP A 284 -13.88 28.51 14.18
CA TRP A 284 -12.88 29.59 14.22
C TRP A 284 -13.44 30.91 14.75
N LYS A 285 -14.67 31.29 14.36
CA LYS A 285 -15.35 32.47 14.90
C LYS A 285 -15.60 32.36 16.42
N ASN A 286 -15.87 31.16 16.90
CA ASN A 286 -16.17 30.88 18.30
C ASN A 286 -14.93 30.50 19.12
N SER A 287 -13.77 30.26 18.49
CA SER A 287 -12.58 29.74 19.16
C SER A 287 -11.89 30.80 20.02
N GLY A 288 -12.11 32.08 19.72
CA GLY A 288 -11.40 33.20 20.34
C GLY A 288 -9.99 33.42 19.79
N LEU A 289 -9.60 32.64 18.76
CA LEU A 289 -8.33 32.80 18.06
C LEU A 289 -8.44 33.91 17.01
N PRO A 290 -7.37 34.69 16.74
CA PRO A 290 -7.42 35.70 15.70
C PRO A 290 -7.69 35.05 14.34
N LEU A 291 -8.70 35.56 13.63
CA LEU A 291 -8.94 35.27 12.23
C LEU A 291 -7.89 36.01 11.42
N LYS A 292 -7.01 35.27 10.75
CA LYS A 292 -6.02 35.80 9.79
C LYS A 292 -6.37 35.29 8.40
#